data_AF-A0AAD9JHF6-F1
#
_entry.id   AF-A0AAD9JHF6-F1
#
_cell.length_a   1.000
_cell.length_b   1.000
_cell.length_c   1.000
_cell.angle_alpha   90.00
_cell.angle_beta   90.00
_cell.angle_gamma   90.00
#
_symmetry.space_group_name_H-M   'P 1'
#
loop_
_entity.id
_entity.type
_entity.pdbx_description
1 polymer ?
#
loop_
_entity_poly.entity_id
_entity_poly.type
_entity_poly.pdbx_seq_one_letter_code
_entity_poly.pdbx_strand_id
1 'polypeptide(L)'
;DILANENITLDWDFKLSLLTDLVKGMKYLHASPLKVHGSLKSGNLVVDSRWVLKITDYGMTGIRDKFGCSKKPKAKGTQKGDVYSFAIVLQELILRGHPYCMLEIDAEEIIRKVSKPPPLIRPSVSQGAAPPQYIQIMKQCWSEMPEMRPTFDHMYSQLKTINKGRY
;
A
#
# COMPACT_ATOMS: atom_id res chain seq x y z
N ASP A 1 -11.09 13.38 -1.97
CA ASP A 1 -9.96 12.45 -2.21
C ASP A 1 -8.81 13.26 -2.79
N ILE A 2 -7.61 13.18 -2.19
CA ILE A 2 -6.44 13.93 -2.64
C ILE A 2 -5.89 13.38 -3.96
N LEU A 3 -5.94 12.06 -4.15
CA LEU A 3 -5.40 11.43 -5.37
C LEU A 3 -6.21 11.86 -6.59
N ALA A 4 -7.54 11.92 -6.46
CA ALA A 4 -8.47 12.34 -7.50
C ALA A 4 -8.56 13.86 -7.72
N ASN A 5 -7.94 14.69 -6.87
CA ASN A 5 -8.03 16.15 -7.00
C ASN A 5 -6.97 16.68 -7.99
N GLU A 6 -7.38 16.97 -9.22
CA GLU A 6 -6.51 17.47 -10.30
C GLU A 6 -5.90 18.84 -9.99
N ASN A 7 -6.50 19.64 -9.10
CA ASN A 7 -5.96 20.95 -8.69
C ASN A 7 -4.75 20.83 -7.76
N ILE A 8 -4.46 19.64 -7.24
CA ILE A 8 -3.27 19.39 -6.43
C ILE A 8 -2.17 18.83 -7.33
N THR A 9 -1.09 19.59 -7.50
CA THR A 9 0.13 19.10 -8.14
C THR A 9 0.83 18.13 -7.19
N LEU A 10 0.69 16.84 -7.45
CA LEU A 10 1.43 15.78 -6.76
C LEU A 10 2.73 15.51 -7.52
N ASP A 11 3.72 16.38 -7.33
CA ASP A 11 5.07 16.09 -7.82
C ASP A 11 5.68 14.89 -7.07
N TRP A 12 6.85 14.44 -7.53
CA TRP A 12 7.44 13.23 -6.98
C TRP A 12 7.95 13.42 -5.54
N ASP A 13 8.36 14.62 -5.16
CA ASP A 13 8.85 14.90 -3.81
C ASP A 13 7.71 14.92 -2.81
N PHE A 14 6.54 15.41 -3.22
CA PHE A 14 5.31 15.33 -2.44
C PHE A 14 4.78 13.89 -2.35
N LYS A 15 4.77 13.12 -3.46
CA LYS A 15 4.44 11.68 -3.39
C LYS A 15 5.39 10.93 -2.45
N LEU A 16 6.67 11.28 -2.47
CA LEU A 16 7.69 10.69 -1.61
C LEU A 16 7.49 11.02 -0.12
N SER A 17 7.03 12.23 0.22
CA SER A 17 6.72 12.58 1.60
C SER A 17 5.59 11.69 2.15
N LEU A 18 4.49 11.55 1.39
CA LEU A 18 3.37 10.67 1.73
C LEU A 18 3.80 9.20 1.85
N LEU A 19 4.60 8.73 0.90
CA LEU A 19 5.15 7.37 0.90
C LEU A 19 6.02 7.11 2.13
N THR A 20 6.85 8.09 2.49
CA THR A 20 7.74 8.00 3.65
C THR A 20 6.93 7.94 4.95
N ASP A 21 5.89 8.75 5.08
CA ASP A 21 4.98 8.74 6.22
C ASP A 21 4.23 7.41 6.35
N LEU A 22 3.73 6.87 5.23
CA LEU A 22 3.11 5.56 5.17
C LEU A 22 4.04 4.44 5.66
N VAL A 23 5.28 4.40 5.15
CA VAL A 23 6.27 3.38 5.53
C VAL A 23 6.65 3.50 7.01
N LYS A 24 6.87 4.72 7.51
CA LYS A 24 7.16 4.97 8.93
C LYS A 24 6.00 4.50 9.82
N GLY A 25 4.77 4.86 9.46
CA GLY A 25 3.58 4.49 10.21
C GLY A 25 3.35 2.98 10.27
N MET A 26 3.50 2.29 9.13
CA MET A 26 3.36 0.83 9.08
C MET A 26 4.49 0.09 9.79
N LYS A 27 5.74 0.59 9.69
CA LYS A 27 6.86 0.11 10.50
C LYS A 27 6.53 0.18 11.99
N TYR A 28 6.04 1.32 12.45
CA TYR A 28 5.63 1.50 13.86
C TYR A 28 4.52 0.53 14.24
N LEU A 29 3.47 0.41 13.41
CA LEU A 29 2.35 -0.48 13.68
C LEU A 29 2.78 -1.95 13.75
N HIS A 30 3.68 -2.39 12.85
CA HIS A 30 4.19 -3.77 12.83
C HIS A 30 5.07 -4.12 14.02
N ALA A 31 5.77 -3.12 14.58
CA ALA A 31 6.54 -3.26 15.81
C ALA A 31 5.67 -3.15 17.08
N SER A 32 4.45 -2.61 16.98
CA SER A 32 3.52 -2.48 18.10
C SER A 32 2.87 -3.82 18.49
N PRO A 33 2.20 -3.91 19.66
CA PRO A 33 1.43 -5.09 20.05
C PRO A 33 0.33 -5.49 19.06
N LEU A 34 -0.16 -4.55 18.23
CA LEU A 34 -1.15 -4.86 17.18
C LEU A 34 -0.55 -5.71 16.06
N LYS A 35 0.75 -5.54 15.77
CA LYS A 35 1.57 -6.23 14.76
C LYS A 35 1.11 -6.14 13.31
N VAL A 36 -0.16 -5.87 13.04
CA VAL A 36 -0.81 -5.97 11.73
C VAL A 36 -1.91 -4.92 11.61
N HIS A 37 -2.03 -4.29 10.44
CA HIS A 37 -3.18 -3.46 10.11
C HIS A 37 -4.36 -4.31 9.64
N GLY A 38 -4.15 -5.19 8.66
CA GLY A 38 -5.13 -6.18 8.19
C GLY A 38 -6.23 -5.62 7.29
N SER A 39 -6.22 -4.33 6.98
CA SER A 39 -7.14 -3.68 6.04
C SER A 39 -6.50 -2.44 5.40
N LEU A 40 -5.17 -2.42 5.25
CA LEU A 40 -4.48 -1.28 4.66
C LEU A 40 -4.97 -1.05 3.21
N LYS A 41 -5.42 0.18 2.93
CA LYS A 41 -5.90 0.67 1.63
C LYS A 41 -5.87 2.19 1.62
N SER A 42 -5.90 2.81 0.43
CA SER A 42 -5.88 4.27 0.26
C SER A 42 -6.98 4.97 1.06
N GLY A 43 -8.19 4.41 1.14
CA GLY A 43 -9.29 4.96 1.95
C GLY A 43 -9.10 4.95 3.47
N ASN A 44 -8.07 4.26 3.98
CA ASN A 44 -7.68 4.28 5.40
C ASN A 44 -6.41 5.13 5.63
N LEU A 45 -6.02 5.93 4.64
CA LEU A 45 -4.92 6.88 4.71
C LEU A 45 -5.50 8.28 4.61
N VAL A 46 -5.33 9.06 5.68
CA VAL A 46 -5.82 10.43 5.75
C VAL A 46 -4.65 11.39 5.80
N VAL A 47 -4.82 12.59 5.25
CA VAL A 47 -3.79 13.63 5.26
C VAL A 47 -4.32 14.81 6.05
N ASP A 48 -3.53 15.30 7.01
CA ASP A 48 -3.93 16.46 7.82
C ASP A 48 -3.59 17.80 7.14
N SER A 49 -3.97 18.91 7.76
CA SER A 49 -3.73 20.27 7.22
C SER A 49 -2.25 20.64 7.05
N ARG A 50 -1.33 19.85 7.61
CA ARG A 50 0.11 20.03 7.46
C ARG A 50 0.71 19.07 6.43
N TRP A 51 -0.13 18.45 5.60
CA TRP A 51 0.27 17.49 4.57
C TRP A 51 0.96 16.23 5.11
N VAL A 52 0.67 15.86 6.36
CA VAL A 52 1.19 14.64 6.98
C VAL A 52 0.21 13.49 6.78
N LEU A 53 0.69 12.38 6.24
CA LEU A 53 -0.12 11.18 6.09
C LEU A 53 -0.25 10.44 7.42
N LYS A 54 -1.48 10.02 7.75
CA LYS A 54 -1.82 9.23 8.93
C LYS A 54 -2.61 7.98 8.54
N ILE A 55 -2.31 6.89 9.23
CA ILE A 55 -2.95 5.59 9.03
C ILE A 55 -4.12 5.49 10.01
N THR A 56 -5.29 5.06 9.55
CA THR A 56 -6.51 4.89 10.36
C THR A 56 -7.03 3.45 10.33
N ASP A 57 -8.03 3.14 11.14
CA ASP A 57 -8.78 1.87 11.10
C ASP A 57 -7.95 0.59 11.31
N TYR A 58 -6.76 0.72 11.90
CA TYR A 58 -5.98 -0.42 12.39
C TYR A 58 -6.56 -0.96 13.71
N GLY A 59 -6.29 -2.23 14.04
CA GLY A 59 -6.83 -2.88 15.25
C GLY A 59 -8.33 -3.22 15.20
N MET A 60 -9.05 -2.75 14.17
CA MET A 60 -10.49 -2.97 13.99
C MET A 60 -10.86 -4.44 13.81
N THR A 61 -9.95 -5.29 13.30
CA THR A 61 -10.19 -6.73 13.15
C THR A 61 -10.42 -7.41 14.50
N GLY A 62 -9.56 -7.14 15.49
CA GLY A 62 -9.71 -7.70 16.83
C GLY A 62 -10.94 -7.16 17.57
N ILE A 63 -11.30 -5.90 17.33
CA ILE A 63 -12.53 -5.29 17.85
C ILE A 63 -13.75 -6.00 17.26
N ARG A 64 -13.84 -6.13 15.94
CA ARG A 64 -14.97 -6.78 15.26
C ARG A 64 -15.16 -8.24 15.67
N ASP A 65 -14.07 -8.96 15.91
CA ASP A 65 -14.11 -10.33 16.41
C ASP A 65 -14.66 -10.37 17.84
N LYS A 66 -14.21 -9.48 18.73
CA LYS A 66 -14.73 -9.38 20.11
C LYS A 66 -16.22 -9.03 20.16
N PHE A 67 -16.71 -8.21 19.25
CA PHE A 67 -18.10 -7.77 19.21
C PHE A 67 -19.01 -8.65 18.34
N GLY A 68 -18.51 -9.78 17.79
CA GLY A 68 -19.32 -10.68 16.96
C GLY A 68 -19.87 -10.05 15.67
N CYS A 69 -19.36 -8.89 15.26
CA CYS A 69 -19.83 -8.16 14.07
C CYS A 69 -19.36 -8.80 12.75
N SER A 70 -18.50 -9.81 12.80
CA SER A 70 -17.94 -10.48 11.63
C SER A 70 -18.82 -11.68 11.24
N LYS A 71 -19.76 -11.48 10.29
CA LYS A 71 -20.67 -12.55 9.80
C LYS A 71 -19.98 -13.70 9.06
N LYS A 72 -18.65 -13.61 8.81
CA LYS A 72 -17.79 -14.66 8.25
C LYS A 72 -16.39 -14.54 8.88
N PRO A 73 -15.66 -15.65 9.13
CA PRO A 73 -14.26 -15.57 9.53
C PRO A 73 -13.47 -14.94 8.38
N LYS A 74 -13.17 -13.64 8.49
CA LYS A 74 -12.20 -13.01 7.59
C LYS A 74 -10.84 -13.61 7.92
N ALA A 75 -10.07 -13.96 6.89
CA ALA A 75 -8.68 -14.37 7.08
C ALA A 75 -7.98 -13.32 7.94
N LYS A 76 -7.32 -13.77 9.03
CA LYS A 76 -6.56 -12.86 9.88
C LYS A 76 -5.50 -12.19 9.02
N GLY A 77 -5.46 -10.86 9.05
CA GLY A 77 -4.44 -10.09 8.34
C GLY A 77 -3.04 -10.55 8.76
N THR A 78 -2.06 -10.36 7.88
CA THR A 78 -0.66 -10.66 8.17
C THR A 78 0.21 -9.46 7.82
N GLN A 79 1.41 -9.38 8.40
CA GLN A 79 2.36 -8.32 8.03
C GLN A 79 2.69 -8.37 6.53
N LYS A 80 2.83 -9.57 5.95
CA LYS A 80 3.08 -9.73 4.51
C LYS A 80 1.86 -9.38 3.66
N GLY A 81 0.65 -9.49 4.21
CA GLY A 81 -0.59 -8.98 3.61
C GLY A 81 -0.62 -7.46 3.57
N ASP A 82 -0.22 -6.80 4.66
CA ASP A 82 -0.09 -5.34 4.69
C ASP A 82 0.96 -4.82 3.68
N VAL A 83 2.07 -5.55 3.49
CA VAL A 83 3.08 -5.21 2.48
C VAL A 83 2.51 -5.34 1.06
N TYR A 84 1.65 -6.33 0.80
CA TYR A 84 0.95 -6.41 -0.48
C TYR A 84 0.01 -5.21 -0.68
N SER A 85 -0.79 -4.88 0.32
CA SER A 85 -1.67 -3.71 0.30
C SER A 85 -0.90 -2.41 0.05
N PHE A 86 0.29 -2.27 0.62
CA PHE A 86 1.16 -1.14 0.36
C PHE A 86 1.55 -1.02 -1.11
N ALA A 87 1.79 -2.14 -1.81
CA ALA A 87 2.09 -2.11 -3.25
C ALA A 87 0.91 -1.57 -4.07
N ILE A 88 -0.31 -1.93 -3.70
CA ILE A 88 -1.54 -1.44 -4.35
C ILE A 88 -1.69 0.07 -4.12
N VAL A 89 -1.52 0.52 -2.88
CA VAL A 89 -1.53 1.96 -2.55
C VAL A 89 -0.43 2.72 -3.30
N LEU A 90 0.76 2.14 -3.43
CA LEU A 90 1.86 2.76 -4.17
C LEU A 90 1.53 2.87 -5.67
N GLN A 91 0.84 1.89 -6.25
CA GLN A 91 0.32 2.02 -7.61
C GLN A 91 -0.71 3.15 -7.73
N GLU A 92 -1.66 3.24 -6.79
CA GLU A 92 -2.66 4.32 -6.78
C GLU A 92 -1.98 5.70 -6.73
N LEU A 93 -0.93 5.83 -5.91
CA LEU A 93 -0.15 7.06 -5.78
C LEU A 93 0.63 7.40 -7.06
N ILE A 94 1.25 6.40 -7.70
CA ILE A 94 2.02 6.61 -8.93
C ILE A 94 1.11 7.06 -10.06
N LEU A 95 0.04 6.31 -10.32
CA LEU A 95 -0.86 6.54 -11.46
C LEU A 95 -1.96 7.57 -11.18
N ARG A 96 -2.14 7.98 -9.93
CA ARG A 96 -3.27 8.82 -9.48
C ARG A 96 -4.62 8.28 -9.95
N GLY A 97 -4.77 6.96 -9.84
CA GLY A 97 -5.97 6.24 -10.27
C GLY A 97 -6.33 5.14 -9.28
N HIS A 98 -7.52 4.56 -9.44
CA HIS A 98 -7.98 3.46 -8.60
C HIS A 98 -7.08 2.21 -8.74
N PRO A 99 -7.18 1.23 -7.81
CA PRO A 99 -6.45 -0.03 -7.95
C PRO A 99 -6.71 -0.66 -9.31
N TYR A 100 -5.64 -1.12 -9.97
CA TYR A 100 -5.69 -1.77 -11.28
C TYR A 100 -6.30 -0.91 -12.41
N CYS A 101 -6.27 0.42 -12.31
CA CYS A 101 -6.85 1.33 -13.30
C CYS A 101 -6.30 1.23 -14.73
N MET A 102 -5.20 0.49 -14.94
CA MET A 102 -4.65 0.19 -16.26
C MET A 102 -5.30 -1.02 -16.94
N LEU A 103 -6.18 -1.75 -16.23
CA LEU A 103 -6.90 -2.90 -16.77
C LEU A 103 -8.37 -2.53 -16.91
N GLU A 104 -8.94 -2.69 -18.09
CA GLU A 104 -10.37 -2.47 -18.37
C GLU A 104 -11.21 -3.67 -17.92
N ILE A 105 -11.11 -4.03 -16.64
CA ILE A 105 -11.85 -5.13 -16.02
C ILE A 105 -12.41 -4.68 -14.67
N ASP A 106 -13.54 -5.24 -14.25
CA ASP A 106 -14.16 -4.89 -12.99
C ASP A 106 -13.43 -5.47 -11.76
N ALA A 107 -13.79 -4.96 -10.58
CA ALA A 107 -13.18 -5.36 -9.31
C ALA A 107 -13.41 -6.84 -8.97
N GLU A 108 -14.54 -7.42 -9.35
CA GLU A 108 -14.85 -8.82 -9.08
C GLU A 108 -13.92 -9.74 -9.88
N GLU A 109 -13.71 -9.42 -11.15
CA GLU A 109 -12.81 -10.14 -12.04
C GLU A 109 -11.35 -9.95 -11.63
N ILE A 110 -10.95 -8.76 -11.16
CA ILE A 110 -9.63 -8.53 -10.57
C ILE A 110 -9.43 -9.46 -9.36
N ILE A 111 -10.38 -9.47 -8.41
CA ILE A 111 -10.30 -10.30 -7.22
C ILE A 111 -10.22 -11.78 -7.61
N ARG A 112 -11.02 -12.22 -8.59
CA ARG A 112 -11.02 -13.61 -9.08
C ARG A 112 -9.66 -14.00 -9.63
N LYS A 113 -9.07 -13.20 -10.52
CA LYS A 113 -7.76 -13.48 -11.16
C LYS A 113 -6.59 -13.38 -10.18
N VAL A 114 -6.62 -12.42 -9.25
CA VAL A 114 -5.58 -12.31 -8.19
C VAL A 114 -5.63 -13.51 -7.25
N SER A 115 -6.83 -13.96 -6.89
CA SER A 115 -7.01 -15.04 -5.91
C SER A 115 -6.70 -16.43 -6.46
N LYS A 116 -6.87 -16.64 -7.77
CA LYS A 116 -6.68 -17.94 -8.44
C LYS A 116 -6.02 -17.76 -9.82
N PRO A 117 -4.70 -17.49 -9.88
CA PRO A 117 -3.98 -17.52 -11.16
C PRO A 117 -3.99 -18.95 -11.75
N PRO A 118 -3.91 -19.15 -13.09
CA PRO A 118 -3.64 -18.17 -14.15
C PRO A 118 -4.88 -17.50 -14.79
N PRO A 119 -4.70 -16.36 -15.51
CA PRO A 119 -3.44 -15.62 -15.68
C PRO A 119 -3.06 -14.84 -14.43
N LEU A 120 -1.76 -14.72 -14.17
CA LEU A 120 -1.26 -13.83 -13.12
C LEU A 120 -1.54 -12.39 -13.54
N ILE A 121 -2.30 -11.66 -12.73
CA ILE A 121 -2.51 -10.22 -12.92
C ILE A 121 -1.82 -9.43 -11.81
N ARG A 122 -1.06 -8.41 -12.21
CA ARG A 122 -0.51 -7.41 -11.31
C ARG A 122 -0.66 -6.04 -11.95
N PRO A 123 -0.75 -4.97 -11.16
CA PRO A 123 -0.78 -3.64 -11.73
C PRO A 123 0.46 -3.39 -12.61
N SER A 124 0.24 -2.80 -13.78
CA SER A 124 1.32 -2.43 -14.68
C SER A 124 1.57 -0.93 -14.60
N VAL A 125 2.83 -0.54 -14.42
CA VAL A 125 3.26 0.86 -14.34
C VAL A 125 4.39 1.06 -15.34
N SER A 126 4.28 2.10 -16.17
CA SER A 126 5.30 2.42 -17.17
C SER A 126 6.62 2.86 -16.51
N GLN A 127 7.76 2.60 -17.16
CA GLN A 127 9.08 2.92 -16.60
C GLN A 127 9.29 4.42 -16.34
N GLY A 128 8.56 5.30 -17.04
CA GLY A 128 8.63 6.75 -16.86
C GLY A 128 7.67 7.31 -15.80
N ALA A 129 6.76 6.51 -15.25
CA ALA A 129 5.75 7.00 -14.31
C ALA A 129 6.30 7.31 -12.90
N ALA A 130 7.42 6.69 -12.53
CA ALA A 130 8.09 6.89 -11.25
C ALA A 130 9.57 6.50 -11.39
N PRO A 131 10.47 7.00 -10.51
CA PRO A 131 11.86 6.58 -10.54
C PRO A 131 11.98 5.05 -10.36
N PRO A 132 12.89 4.38 -11.07
CA PRO A 132 12.93 2.92 -11.16
C PRO A 132 12.99 2.20 -9.81
N GLN A 133 13.64 2.81 -8.82
CA GLN A 133 13.79 2.25 -7.49
C GLN A 133 12.44 2.07 -6.78
N TYR A 134 11.48 2.97 -6.99
CA TYR A 134 10.14 2.88 -6.39
C TYR A 134 9.27 1.83 -7.09
N ILE A 135 9.39 1.72 -8.42
CA ILE A 135 8.74 0.66 -9.20
C ILE A 135 9.27 -0.71 -8.74
N GLN A 136 10.57 -0.81 -8.47
CA GLN A 136 11.17 -2.04 -7.98
C GLN A 136 10.66 -2.42 -6.59
N ILE A 137 10.60 -1.47 -5.64
CA ILE A 137 10.03 -1.70 -4.30
C ILE A 137 8.58 -2.18 -4.43
N MET A 138 7.75 -1.48 -5.21
CA MET A 138 6.36 -1.86 -5.46
C MET A 138 6.25 -3.31 -5.97
N LYS A 139 7.08 -3.69 -6.94
CA LYS A 139 7.08 -5.05 -7.51
C LYS A 139 7.49 -6.12 -6.50
N GLN A 140 8.41 -5.83 -5.60
CA GLN A 140 8.81 -6.76 -4.53
C GLN A 140 7.67 -6.94 -3.50
N CYS A 141 6.95 -5.87 -3.20
CA CYS A 141 5.88 -5.86 -2.21
C CYS A 141 4.67 -6.74 -2.57
N TRP A 142 4.39 -6.97 -3.85
CA TRP A 142 3.28 -7.82 -4.29
C TRP A 142 3.68 -9.21 -4.81
N SER A 143 4.86 -9.70 -4.41
CA SER A 143 5.32 -11.07 -4.75
C SER A 143 4.26 -12.13 -4.43
N GLU A 144 4.13 -13.15 -5.30
CA GLU A 144 3.24 -14.31 -5.05
C GLU A 144 3.62 -15.03 -3.76
N MET A 145 4.92 -15.14 -3.51
CA MET A 145 5.52 -15.71 -2.31
C MET A 145 5.54 -14.65 -1.19
N PRO A 146 4.68 -14.74 -0.15
CA PRO A 146 4.59 -13.71 0.89
C PRO A 146 5.90 -13.48 1.65
N GLU A 147 6.70 -14.52 1.82
CA GLU A 147 8.02 -14.50 2.44
C GLU A 147 9.03 -13.63 1.68
N MET A 148 8.91 -13.57 0.35
CA MET A 148 9.76 -12.77 -0.52
C MET A 148 9.43 -11.28 -0.47
N ARG A 149 8.28 -10.90 0.10
CA ARG A 149 7.90 -9.49 0.26
C ARG A 149 8.79 -8.86 1.34
N PRO A 150 9.34 -7.64 1.13
CA PRO A 150 10.18 -6.99 2.13
C PRO A 150 9.39 -6.62 3.39
N THR A 151 10.08 -6.33 4.49
CA THR A 151 9.46 -5.74 5.68
C THR A 151 9.39 -4.21 5.54
N PHE A 152 8.54 -3.53 6.31
CA PHE A 152 8.52 -2.06 6.36
C PHE A 152 9.84 -1.48 6.87
N ASP A 153 10.57 -2.19 7.73
CA ASP A 153 11.95 -1.82 8.11
C ASP A 153 12.91 -1.84 6.93
N HIS A 154 12.86 -2.90 6.11
CA HIS A 154 13.69 -3.01 4.92
C HIS A 154 13.34 -1.92 3.91
N MET A 155 12.05 -1.71 3.63
CA MET A 155 11.57 -0.66 2.73
C MET A 155 11.99 0.73 3.20
N TYR A 156 11.87 1.03 4.50
CA TYR A 156 12.32 2.31 5.07
C TYR A 156 13.81 2.54 4.86
N SER A 157 14.62 1.49 5.00
CA SER A 157 16.07 1.57 4.82
C SER A 157 16.43 1.82 3.35
N GLN A 158 15.75 1.15 2.41
CA GLN A 158 15.88 1.41 0.98
C GLN A 158 15.50 2.85 0.61
N LEU A 159 14.36 3.35 1.10
CA LEU A 159 13.92 4.72 0.87
C LEU A 159 14.92 5.76 1.38
N LYS A 160 15.50 5.54 2.57
CA LYS A 160 16.57 6.41 3.09
C LYS A 160 17.79 6.47 2.17
N THR A 161 18.24 5.32 1.67
CA THR A 161 19.40 5.25 0.77
C THR A 161 19.13 5.96 -0.55
N ILE A 162 17.93 5.75 -1.13
CA ILE A 162 17.51 6.43 -2.36
C ILE A 162 17.52 7.96 -2.18
N ASN A 163 17.04 8.44 -1.04
CA ASN A 163 16.92 9.87 -0.78
C ASN A 163 18.25 10.54 -0.42
N LYS A 164 19.24 9.79 0.11
CA LYS A 164 20.59 10.32 0.35
C LYS A 164 21.35 10.63 -0.94
N GLY A 165 21.04 9.97 -2.05
CA GLY A 165 21.66 10.25 -3.36
C GLY A 165 21.01 11.42 -4.12
N ARG A 166 20.08 12.16 -3.49
CA ARG A 166 19.38 13.31 -4.07
C ARG A 166 19.83 14.66 -3.47
N TYR A 167 20.79 14.63 -2.54
CA TYR A 167 21.42 15.82 -1.95
C TYR A 167 22.92 15.79 -2.23
#